data_AF-A0A2R6RVJ2-F1
#
_entry.id   AF-A0A2R6RVJ2-F1
#
_cell.length_a   1.000
_cell.length_b   1.000
_cell.length_c   1.000
_cell.angle_alpha   90.00
_cell.angle_beta   90.00
_cell.angle_gamma   90.00
#
_symmetry.space_group_name_H-M   'P 1'
#
loop_
_entity.id
_entity.type
_entity.pdbx_description
1 polymer ?
#
loop_
_entity_poly.entity_id
_entity_poly.type
_entity_poly.pdbx_seq_one_letter_code
_entity_poly.pdbx_strand_id
1 'polypeptide(L)'
;MRPHYLGPLIIILENRGGAYVLCKLNGTVFGRPIAAFCVVPYKARTSIPLSDNFTNKEYLKKMQDSKSQGDNKEGTLEEEESKSEAEEDDREDLPVP
;
A
#
# COMPACT_ATOMS: atom_id res chain seq x y z
N MET A 1 2.61 9.29 4.03
CA MET A 1 2.40 8.16 4.98
C MET A 1 3.76 7.63 5.40
N ARG A 2 4.01 7.36 6.68
CA ARG A 2 5.26 6.73 7.14
C ARG A 2 5.01 5.24 7.40
N PRO A 3 5.96 4.34 7.06
CA PRO A 3 5.78 2.92 7.30
C PRO A 3 5.71 2.66 8.82
N HIS A 4 4.63 2.00 9.26
CA HIS A 4 4.44 1.60 10.66
C HIS A 4 5.22 0.31 11.03
N TYR A 5 5.74 -0.42 10.03
CA TYR A 5 6.54 -1.63 10.21
C TYR A 5 7.82 -1.52 9.39
N LEU A 6 8.96 -1.85 10.02
CA LEU A 6 10.28 -1.78 9.38
C LEU A 6 10.61 -3.00 8.50
N GLY A 7 9.68 -3.96 8.41
CA GLY A 7 9.85 -5.26 7.74
C GLY A 7 10.25 -6.39 8.71
N PRO A 8 10.50 -7.61 8.17
CA PRO A 8 10.99 -8.73 8.97
C PRO A 8 12.39 -8.45 9.51
N LEU A 9 12.59 -8.73 10.80
CA LEU A 9 13.87 -8.62 11.51
C LEU A 9 14.21 -9.95 12.18
N ILE A 10 15.49 -10.16 12.46
CA ILE A 10 16.00 -11.34 13.15
C ILE A 10 16.36 -10.94 14.58
N ILE A 11 15.91 -11.74 15.56
CA ILE A 11 16.33 -11.61 16.96
C ILE A 11 17.67 -12.32 17.11
N ILE A 12 18.70 -11.59 17.54
CA ILE A 12 20.03 -12.16 17.82
C ILE A 12 20.08 -12.72 19.24
N LEU A 13 19.60 -11.93 20.20
CA LEU A 13 19.57 -12.30 21.61
C LEU A 13 18.47 -11.53 22.36
N GLU A 14 18.10 -12.08 23.51
CA GLU A 14 17.29 -11.42 24.53
C GLU A 14 18.19 -11.04 25.70
N ASN A 15 18.09 -9.79 26.17
CA ASN A 15 18.84 -9.33 27.34
C ASN A 15 18.12 -9.72 28.64
N ARG A 16 18.79 -9.56 29.80
CA ARG A 16 18.21 -9.89 31.12
C ARG A 16 16.93 -9.13 31.47
N GLY A 17 16.63 -8.04 30.78
CA GLY A 17 15.44 -7.22 30.97
C GLY A 17 14.31 -7.51 29.98
N GLY A 18 14.41 -8.57 29.17
CA GLY A 18 13.37 -8.94 28.21
C GLY A 18 13.31 -8.04 26.98
N ALA A 19 14.39 -7.31 26.66
CA ALA A 19 14.51 -6.57 25.41
C ALA A 19 15.36 -7.35 24.40
N TYR A 20 15.02 -7.22 23.12
CA TYR A 20 15.68 -7.92 22.02
C TYR A 20 16.74 -7.05 21.36
N VAL A 21 17.86 -7.67 20.99
CA VAL A 21 18.81 -7.11 20.03
C VAL A 21 18.44 -7.64 18.64
N LEU A 22 18.11 -6.73 17.73
CA LEU A 22 17.61 -7.07 16.40
C LEU A 22 18.66 -6.82 15.32
N CYS A 23 18.57 -7.55 14.21
CA CYS A 23 19.25 -7.23 12.97
C CYS A 23 18.33 -7.31 11.75
N LYS A 24 18.70 -6.56 10.71
CA LYS A 24 18.13 -6.68 9.37
C LYS A 24 18.56 -8.00 8.71
N LEU A 25 17.85 -8.39 7.65
CA LEU A 25 18.15 -9.60 6.87
C LEU A 25 19.54 -9.60 6.22
N ASN A 26 20.16 -8.42 6.04
CA ASN A 26 21.54 -8.28 5.56
C ASN A 26 22.59 -8.38 6.68
N GLY A 27 22.19 -8.72 7.91
CA GLY A 27 23.07 -8.83 9.07
C GLY A 27 23.38 -7.51 9.79
N THR A 28 22.85 -6.37 9.32
CA THR A 28 23.07 -5.08 10.02
C THR A 28 22.34 -5.05 11.36
N VAL A 29 23.08 -4.88 12.45
CA VAL A 29 22.57 -4.89 13.84
C VAL A 29 22.07 -3.50 14.25
N PHE A 30 20.99 -3.45 15.02
CA PHE A 30 20.49 -2.22 15.61
C PHE A 30 21.36 -1.83 16.82
N GLY A 31 21.78 -0.56 16.87
CA GLY A 31 22.62 -0.04 17.96
C GLY A 31 21.94 0.11 19.31
N ARG A 32 20.70 -0.39 19.48
CA ARG A 32 19.95 -0.35 20.74
C ARG A 32 19.02 -1.55 20.89
N PRO A 33 18.84 -2.08 22.12
CA PRO A 33 17.81 -3.06 22.42
C PRO A 33 16.40 -2.49 22.18
N ILE A 34 15.48 -3.35 21.75
CA ILE A 34 14.07 -3.03 21.51
C ILE A 34 13.22 -3.80 22.52
N ALA A 35 12.30 -3.12 23.19
CA ALA A 35 11.41 -3.75 24.17
C ALA A 35 10.55 -4.85 23.52
N ALA A 36 10.33 -5.97 24.21
CA ALA A 36 9.59 -7.11 23.66
C ALA A 36 8.18 -6.75 23.17
N PHE A 37 7.47 -5.84 23.85
CA PHE A 37 6.13 -5.42 23.44
C PHE A 37 6.08 -4.59 22.14
N CYS A 38 7.24 -4.10 21.66
CA CYS A 38 7.36 -3.44 20.37
C CYS A 38 7.62 -4.42 19.21
N VAL A 39 7.84 -5.71 19.51
CA VAL A 39 8.17 -6.74 18.52
C VAL A 39 6.96 -7.64 18.29
N VAL A 40 6.50 -7.68 17.04
CA VAL A 40 5.45 -8.60 16.61
C VAL A 40 6.11 -9.83 15.97
N PRO A 41 5.86 -11.06 16.46
CA PRO A 41 6.40 -12.27 15.86
C PRO A 41 6.05 -12.37 14.38
N TYR A 42 7.07 -12.53 13.53
CA TYR A 42 6.85 -12.69 12.10
C TYR A 42 6.37 -14.12 11.81
N LYS A 43 5.11 -14.25 11.37
CA LYS A 43 4.57 -15.51 10.87
C LYS A 43 4.84 -15.59 9.37
N ALA A 44 5.81 -16.41 8.97
CA ALA A 44 6.10 -16.68 7.57
C ALA A 44 4.82 -17.21 6.88
N ARG A 45 4.43 -16.56 5.79
CA ARG A 45 3.31 -16.98 4.95
C ARG A 45 3.89 -17.61 3.68
N THR A 46 3.46 -18.83 3.36
CA THR A 46 3.81 -19.50 2.09
C THR A 46 3.01 -18.94 0.92
N SER A 47 1.77 -18.51 1.18
CA SER A 47 0.91 -17.82 0.22
C SER A 47 0.04 -16.78 0.93
N ILE A 48 -0.39 -15.78 0.18
CA ILE A 48 -1.38 -14.80 0.61
C ILE A 48 -2.55 -14.95 -0.37
N PRO A 49 -3.75 -15.35 0.08
CA PRO A 49 -4.91 -15.39 -0.79
C PRO A 49 -5.24 -13.96 -1.21
N LEU A 50 -5.18 -13.70 -2.51
CA LEU A 50 -5.64 -12.44 -3.10
C LEU A 50 -7.05 -12.67 -3.63
N SER A 51 -7.94 -11.71 -3.43
CA SER A 51 -9.24 -11.75 -4.09
C SER A 51 -9.06 -11.52 -5.58
N ASP A 52 -9.98 -12.02 -6.40
CA ASP A 52 -9.94 -11.81 -7.86
C ASP A 52 -10.01 -10.32 -8.24
N ASN A 53 -10.53 -9.49 -7.34
CA ASN A 53 -10.66 -8.04 -7.48
C ASN A 53 -9.52 -7.26 -6.81
N PHE A 54 -8.50 -7.93 -6.28
CA PHE A 54 -7.44 -7.28 -5.49
C PHE A 54 -6.61 -6.30 -6.33
N THR A 55 -6.52 -6.50 -7.65
CA THR A 55 -5.73 -5.60 -8.51
C THR A 55 -6.22 -5.61 -9.96
N ASN A 56 -6.09 -4.46 -10.63
CA ASN A 56 -6.29 -4.36 -12.07
C ASN A 56 -5.13 -5.04 -12.83
N LYS A 57 -5.45 -6.13 -13.53
CA LYS A 57 -4.48 -6.95 -14.28
C LYS A 57 -3.79 -6.17 -15.41
N GLU A 58 -4.50 -5.24 -16.05
CA GLU A 58 -3.95 -4.41 -17.13
C GLU A 58 -2.90 -3.43 -16.58
N TYR A 59 -3.18 -2.85 -15.42
CA TYR A 59 -2.26 -1.94 -14.74
C TYR A 59 -0.97 -2.66 -14.31
N LEU A 60 -1.06 -3.89 -13.80
CA LEU A 60 0.11 -4.71 -13.47
C LEU A 60 0.96 -5.02 -14.71
N LYS A 61 0.32 -5.36 -15.83
CA LYS A 61 1.02 -5.62 -17.09
C LYS A 61 1.76 -4.38 -17.60
N LYS A 62 1.11 -3.21 -17.54
CA LYS A 62 1.73 -1.92 -17.87
C LYS A 62 2.96 -1.63 -17.00
N MET A 63 2.88 -1.94 -15.70
CA MET A 63 4.03 -1.82 -14.79
C MET A 63 5.16 -2.81 -15.15
N GLN A 64 4.84 -4.07 -15.46
CA GLN A 64 5.83 -5.07 -15.85
C GLN A 64 6.58 -4.69 -17.13
N ASP A 65 5.87 -4.11 -18.09
CA ASP A 65 6.45 -3.68 -19.38
C ASP A 65 7.17 -2.32 -19.28
N SER A 66 6.99 -1.61 -18.16
CA SER A 66 7.61 -0.30 -17.96
C SER A 66 9.11 -0.44 -17.70
N LYS A 67 9.91 0.31 -18.47
CA LYS A 67 11.38 0.39 -18.32
C LYS A 67 11.83 1.52 -17.39
N SER A 68 10.87 2.26 -16.81
CA SER A 68 11.14 3.35 -15.88
C SER A 68 11.56 2.78 -14.53
N GLN A 69 12.63 3.30 -13.93
CA GLN A 69 13.06 2.93 -12.59
C GLN A 69 12.29 3.67 -11.48
N GLY A 70 11.21 4.39 -11.82
CA GLY A 70 10.38 5.07 -10.83
C GLY A 70 10.96 6.40 -10.34
N ASP A 71 11.78 7.07 -11.15
CA ASP A 71 12.27 8.42 -10.85
C ASP A 71 11.11 9.42 -11.06
N ASN A 72 10.27 9.54 -10.05
CA ASN A 72 9.02 10.31 -10.09
C ASN A 72 9.34 11.81 -9.95
N LYS A 73 9.46 12.52 -11.08
CA LYS A 73 9.09 13.94 -11.09
C LYS A 73 7.57 13.98 -11.11
N GLU A 74 7.01 14.40 -9.98
CA GLU A 74 5.58 14.52 -9.68
C GLU A 74 4.81 15.09 -10.88
N GLY A 75 3.98 14.26 -11.50
CA GLY A 75 3.13 14.61 -12.64
C GLY A 75 1.67 14.33 -12.27
N THR A 76 0.88 15.41 -12.26
CA THR A 76 -0.54 15.49 -11.95
C THR A 76 -1.35 14.39 -12.66
N LEU A 77 -2.21 13.69 -11.92
CA LEU A 77 -3.24 12.84 -12.51
C LEU A 77 -4.30 13.77 -13.10
N GLU A 78 -4.38 13.87 -14.42
CA GLU A 78 -5.50 14.51 -15.10
C GLU A 78 -6.72 13.61 -14.95
N GLU A 79 -7.72 14.11 -14.21
CA GLU A 79 -9.05 13.50 -14.12
C GLU A 79 -9.74 13.72 -15.47
N GLU A 80 -9.99 12.65 -16.22
CA GLU A 80 -10.81 12.69 -17.44
C GLU A 80 -12.24 13.10 -17.06
N GLU A 81 -12.68 14.27 -17.50
CA GLU A 81 -14.04 14.79 -17.32
C GLU A 81 -15.07 13.85 -17.95
N SER A 82 -15.92 13.24 -17.13
CA SER A 82 -17.15 12.61 -17.62
C SER A 82 -18.16 13.70 -17.97
N LYS A 83 -18.25 14.05 -19.25
CA LYS A 83 -19.29 14.91 -19.81
C LYS A 83 -20.65 14.21 -19.71
N SER A 84 -21.47 14.57 -18.72
CA SER A 84 -22.88 14.20 -18.69
C SER A 84 -23.66 15.10 -19.64
N GLU A 85 -24.29 14.51 -20.66
CA GLU A 85 -25.19 15.18 -21.57
C GLU A 85 -26.43 15.67 -20.79
N ALA A 86 -26.81 16.93 -21.03
CA ALA A 86 -27.99 17.53 -20.42
C ALA A 86 -29.25 16.94 -21.07
N GLU A 87 -30.11 16.30 -20.29
CA GLU A 87 -31.47 15.99 -20.71
C GLU A 87 -32.32 17.26 -20.63
N GLU A 88 -32.91 17.65 -21.75
CA GLU A 88 -33.94 18.68 -21.84
C GLU A 88 -35.19 18.24 -21.05
N ASP A 89 -35.50 18.98 -19.99
CA ASP A 89 -36.73 18.85 -19.18
C ASP A 89 -37.89 19.48 -19.96
N ASP A 90 -38.50 18.71 -20.87
CA ASP A 90 -39.75 19.03 -21.57
C ASP A 90 -40.91 19.02 -20.55
N ARG A 91 -41.10 20.14 -19.87
CA ARG A 91 -42.30 20.39 -19.07
C ARG A 91 -43.46 20.71 -20.00
N GLU A 92 -44.24 19.68 -20.29
CA GLU A 92 -45.59 19.78 -20.86
C GLU A 92 -46.47 20.72 -20.00
N ASP A 93 -46.90 21.82 -20.61
CA ASP A 93 -47.73 22.86 -20.01
C ASP A 93 -49.17 22.35 -19.88
N LEU A 94 -49.52 21.83 -18.70
CA LEU A 94 -50.90 21.41 -18.43
C LEU A 94 -51.77 22.64 -18.08
N PRO A 95 -52.92 22.83 -18.74
CA PRO A 95 -53.77 23.99 -18.52
C PRO A 95 -54.45 23.93 -17.15
N VAL A 96 -54.36 25.03 -16.41
CA VAL A 96 -55.04 25.23 -15.12
C VAL A 96 -56.53 25.51 -15.36
N PRO A 97 -57.46 24.79 -14.70
CA PRO A 97 -58.89 25.16 -14.66
C PRO A 97 -59.19 26.28 -13.66
#